data_AF-A0A2C5YAM8-F1
#
_entry.id   AF-A0A2C5YAM8-F1
#
_cell.length_a   1.000
_cell.length_b   1.000
_cell.length_c   1.000
_cell.angle_alpha   90.00
_cell.angle_beta   90.00
_cell.angle_gamma   90.00
#
_symmetry.space_group_name_H-M   'P 1'
#
loop_
_entity.id
_entity.type
_entity.pdbx_description
1 polymer ?
#
loop_
_entity_poly.entity_id
_entity_poly.type
_entity_poly.pdbx_seq_one_letter_code
_entity_poly.pdbx_strand_id
1 'polypeptide(L)'
;MPDHLPGLLTLVANGPPLTFNYATKTPAPKNWIAVYNAHGGGPDEEKFVSPALAWVYAPKAQDTAHVSVAGLLPGAYKAYFLALDGYKWLAEPIRVMIPGSGPIFFLSKHFTTRNARVGDKFQHKLAGLIANVPDSKTTFAKTKGDAWLQVTDTGILWGTPTAEGKTQVIIEATATNKSKAQLQVDIPVCAKGSQLVTQLSVLTMNMWFGGTPVRDFHRKQVQFLIDSNVDLVGLQESRGGHPTRLAEALGWDYWQSNSAIDLGILSRYPIAESYQPTEAGGSVRVLLDGDESQVMVWNTHLGYTPYGPYNLCFDGMSVEQTIKSEEASSRNREIDEILKRMKPQIANADHRPVILTGDFNAPSHLDWTDKTKDQHCGIGDVPWPTSVKPIAAGLLDSFREVHGDAVAEPGNTWSPIYLYNTDYKKPEPQDRIDFVYFKGLQVIASSVQMVGSPKPEPNHQDNEWTSDHKAVKSVFKVPGKH
;
A
#
# COMPACT_ATOMS: atom_id res chain seq x y z
N MET A 1 8.70 -3.40 37.49
CA MET A 1 8.29 -4.41 36.48
C MET A 1 6.88 -4.04 36.08
N PRO A 2 6.50 -3.87 34.81
CA PRO A 2 5.08 -3.67 34.53
C PRO A 2 4.41 -5.05 34.64
N ASP A 3 3.79 -5.29 35.80
CA ASP A 3 2.84 -6.37 36.05
C ASP A 3 1.66 -6.26 35.08
N HIS A 4 1.66 -7.01 33.98
CA HIS A 4 0.48 -7.59 33.34
C HIS A 4 1.04 -8.79 32.57
N LEU A 5 0.79 -10.03 32.97
CA LEU A 5 -0.37 -10.84 32.59
C LEU A 5 -0.49 -12.06 33.53
N PRO A 6 -1.64 -12.29 34.18
CA PRO A 6 -2.06 -13.65 34.54
C PRO A 6 -3.45 -13.98 33.99
N GLY A 7 -3.92 -13.20 33.02
CA GLY A 7 -5.14 -13.48 32.29
C GLY A 7 -4.92 -14.54 31.22
N LEU A 8 -6.03 -15.06 30.70
CA LEU A 8 -6.08 -16.11 29.70
C LEU A 8 -6.87 -15.59 28.51
N LEU A 9 -6.39 -15.92 27.30
CA LEU A 9 -7.18 -15.86 26.10
C LEU A 9 -6.92 -17.13 25.31
N THR A 10 -7.96 -17.94 25.09
CA THR A 10 -7.86 -19.19 24.31
C THR A 10 -9.03 -19.33 23.38
N LEU A 11 -8.79 -19.88 22.20
CA LEU A 11 -9.87 -20.18 21.25
C LEU A 11 -10.64 -21.42 21.73
N VAL A 12 -11.97 -21.36 21.69
CA VAL A 12 -12.83 -22.50 21.99
C VAL A 12 -12.72 -23.53 20.86
N ALA A 13 -12.28 -24.74 21.18
CA ALA A 13 -12.21 -25.83 20.21
C ALA A 13 -13.61 -26.25 19.73
N ASN A 14 -13.76 -26.53 18.43
CA ASN A 14 -14.99 -27.02 17.81
C ASN A 14 -16.24 -26.14 18.00
N GLY A 15 -16.06 -24.87 18.41
CA GLY A 15 -17.12 -23.87 18.48
C GLY A 15 -17.21 -23.00 17.21
N PRO A 16 -18.15 -22.03 17.17
CA PRO A 16 -18.17 -21.01 16.13
C PRO A 16 -16.81 -20.30 16.03
N PRO A 17 -16.34 -19.94 14.82
CA PRO A 17 -15.08 -19.22 14.67
C PRO A 17 -15.03 -17.96 15.52
N LEU A 18 -13.84 -17.62 16.02
CA LEU A 18 -13.60 -16.47 16.90
C LEU A 18 -14.46 -16.46 18.18
N THR A 19 -14.65 -17.64 18.77
CA THR A 19 -15.18 -17.79 20.13
C THR A 19 -14.03 -18.03 21.10
N PHE A 20 -13.95 -17.24 22.16
CA PHE A 20 -12.82 -17.20 23.07
C PHE A 20 -13.24 -17.47 24.51
N ASN A 21 -12.52 -18.36 25.19
CA ASN A 21 -12.49 -18.39 26.65
C ASN A 21 -11.50 -17.33 27.11
N TYR A 22 -11.93 -16.47 28.02
CA TYR A 22 -11.06 -15.44 28.59
C TYR A 22 -11.14 -15.41 30.13
N ALA A 23 -10.05 -14.98 30.75
CA ALA A 23 -10.00 -14.73 32.19
C ALA A 23 -9.07 -13.54 32.49
N THR A 24 -9.40 -12.76 33.51
CA THR A 24 -8.58 -11.64 34.00
C THR A 24 -8.78 -11.44 35.50
N LYS A 25 -7.74 -10.96 36.19
CA LYS A 25 -7.82 -10.53 37.60
C LYS A 25 -8.40 -9.12 37.75
N THR A 26 -8.53 -8.38 36.65
CA THR A 26 -8.98 -6.98 36.62
C THR A 26 -10.22 -6.82 35.73
N PRO A 27 -11.37 -7.43 36.10
CA PRO A 27 -12.61 -7.27 35.35
C PRO A 27 -13.03 -5.80 35.33
N ALA A 28 -13.44 -5.32 34.16
CA ALA A 28 -13.94 -3.97 34.01
C ALA A 28 -14.93 -3.89 32.84
N PRO A 29 -15.97 -3.02 32.90
CA PRO A 29 -17.02 -2.93 31.88
C PRO A 29 -16.52 -2.71 30.44
N LYS A 30 -15.33 -2.09 30.30
CA LYS A 30 -14.70 -1.70 29.04
C LYS A 30 -13.53 -2.59 28.62
N ASN A 31 -13.33 -3.73 29.29
CA ASN A 31 -12.42 -4.74 28.78
C ASN A 31 -13.02 -5.36 27.52
N TRP A 32 -12.19 -5.66 26.53
CA TRP A 32 -12.67 -6.01 25.20
C TRP A 32 -11.72 -6.98 24.50
N ILE A 33 -12.27 -7.81 23.62
CA ILE A 33 -11.51 -8.70 22.74
C ILE A 33 -11.56 -8.11 21.34
N ALA A 34 -10.40 -7.97 20.72
CA ALA A 34 -10.22 -7.30 19.44
C ALA A 34 -9.49 -8.19 18.44
N VAL A 35 -9.89 -8.13 17.17
CA VAL A 35 -9.35 -8.95 16.08
C VAL A 35 -8.66 -8.06 15.04
N TYR A 36 -7.43 -8.42 14.69
CA TYR A 36 -6.59 -7.71 13.72
C TYR A 36 -5.99 -8.68 12.69
N ASN A 37 -5.50 -8.15 11.57
CA ASN A 37 -4.79 -8.95 10.56
C ASN A 37 -3.56 -9.62 11.18
N ALA A 38 -3.31 -10.91 10.89
CA ALA A 38 -2.16 -11.60 11.47
C ALA A 38 -0.80 -10.98 11.09
N HIS A 39 -0.74 -10.41 9.89
CA HIS A 39 0.47 -9.79 9.33
C HIS A 39 0.44 -8.27 9.38
N GLY A 40 -0.74 -7.63 9.44
CA GLY A 40 -0.84 -6.17 9.57
C GLY A 40 -0.45 -5.62 10.95
N GLY A 41 -0.16 -6.53 11.89
CA GLY A 41 0.03 -6.18 13.28
C GLY A 41 -1.31 -5.86 13.95
N GLY A 42 -1.24 -5.75 15.25
CA GLY A 42 -2.29 -5.21 16.10
C GLY A 42 -1.64 -4.36 17.16
N PRO A 43 -2.23 -4.26 18.35
CA PRO A 43 -1.62 -3.63 19.51
C PRO A 43 -0.41 -4.41 20.06
N ASP A 44 0.51 -4.84 19.19
CA ASP A 44 1.67 -5.68 19.47
C ASP A 44 2.63 -5.03 20.50
N GLU A 45 2.68 -3.70 20.53
CA GLU A 45 3.41 -2.89 21.52
C GLU A 45 2.50 -2.29 22.61
N GLU A 46 1.30 -2.83 22.79
CA GLU A 46 0.26 -2.29 23.67
C GLU A 46 -0.13 -0.83 23.40
N LYS A 47 -0.12 -0.44 22.11
CA LYS A 47 -0.47 0.90 21.61
C LYS A 47 -1.48 0.80 20.48
N PHE A 48 -2.16 1.92 20.21
CA PHE A 48 -3.02 2.03 19.04
C PHE A 48 -2.21 1.91 17.74
N VAL A 49 -2.71 1.10 16.81
CA VAL A 49 -2.16 0.97 15.44
C VAL A 49 -3.19 1.29 14.36
N SER A 50 -4.44 0.87 14.57
CA SER A 50 -5.61 1.12 13.73
C SER A 50 -6.86 0.68 14.52
N PRO A 51 -8.07 1.02 14.05
CA PRO A 51 -9.28 0.36 14.53
C PRO A 51 -9.20 -1.16 14.37
N ALA A 52 -9.85 -1.90 15.28
CA ALA A 52 -9.98 -3.35 15.18
C ALA A 52 -10.93 -3.72 14.03
N LEU A 53 -10.67 -4.85 13.35
CA LEU A 53 -11.51 -5.34 12.26
C LEU A 53 -12.86 -5.85 12.78
N ALA A 54 -12.84 -6.45 13.97
CA ALA A 54 -14.01 -6.89 14.72
C ALA A 54 -13.65 -6.92 16.20
N TRP A 55 -14.64 -6.73 17.08
CA TRP A 55 -14.43 -6.75 18.51
C TRP A 55 -15.72 -7.04 19.29
N VAL A 56 -15.56 -7.35 20.59
CA VAL A 56 -16.67 -7.50 21.54
C VAL A 56 -16.20 -7.10 22.95
N TYR A 57 -17.11 -6.58 23.78
CA TYR A 57 -16.81 -6.38 25.20
C TYR A 57 -16.73 -7.72 25.95
N ALA A 58 -15.79 -7.79 26.89
CA ALA A 58 -15.47 -8.96 27.70
C ALA A 58 -15.26 -8.54 29.18
N PRO A 59 -16.33 -8.11 29.88
CA PRO A 59 -16.20 -7.34 31.13
C PRO A 59 -15.97 -8.18 32.39
N LYS A 60 -16.35 -9.46 32.36
CA LYS A 60 -16.33 -10.35 33.54
C LYS A 60 -14.92 -10.83 33.89
N ALA A 61 -14.75 -11.40 35.09
CA ALA A 61 -13.47 -11.97 35.53
C ALA A 61 -13.10 -13.23 34.73
N GLN A 62 -14.10 -14.03 34.32
CA GLN A 62 -13.95 -15.17 33.44
C GLN A 62 -15.28 -15.41 32.71
N ASP A 63 -15.24 -15.59 31.40
CA ASP A 63 -16.41 -15.96 30.58
C ASP A 63 -15.98 -16.49 29.20
N THR A 64 -16.97 -16.80 28.37
CA THR A 64 -16.82 -16.99 26.93
C THR A 64 -17.35 -15.77 26.17
N ALA A 65 -16.62 -15.31 25.16
CA ALA A 65 -17.04 -14.22 24.28
C ALA A 65 -16.92 -14.63 22.81
N HIS A 66 -17.93 -14.25 22.01
CA HIS A 66 -17.93 -14.48 20.57
C HIS A 66 -17.72 -13.15 19.84
N VAL A 67 -16.70 -13.09 18.97
CA VAL A 67 -16.49 -11.96 18.07
C VAL A 67 -17.10 -12.31 16.73
N SER A 68 -18.02 -11.47 16.24
CA SER A 68 -18.66 -11.68 14.94
C SER A 68 -17.62 -11.73 13.82
N VAL A 69 -17.74 -12.74 12.96
CA VAL A 69 -16.96 -12.85 11.72
C VAL A 69 -17.65 -12.19 10.53
N ALA A 70 -18.83 -11.59 10.72
CA ALA A 70 -19.54 -10.91 9.65
C ALA A 70 -18.69 -9.75 9.11
N GLY A 71 -18.20 -9.89 7.88
CA GLY A 71 -17.31 -8.91 7.23
C GLY A 71 -15.82 -9.30 7.23
N LEU A 72 -15.44 -10.38 7.89
CA LEU A 72 -14.08 -10.93 7.82
C LEU A 72 -13.97 -12.03 6.78
N LEU A 73 -12.86 -12.05 6.03
CA LEU A 73 -12.57 -13.09 5.06
C LEU A 73 -11.92 -14.30 5.75
N PRO A 74 -12.00 -15.51 5.17
CA PRO A 74 -11.20 -16.63 5.63
C PRO A 74 -9.71 -16.29 5.61
N GLY A 75 -8.99 -16.69 6.67
CA GLY A 75 -7.55 -16.39 6.78
C GLY A 75 -7.05 -16.31 8.21
N ALA A 76 -5.78 -15.92 8.34
CA ALA A 76 -5.09 -15.78 9.62
C ALA A 76 -5.27 -14.39 10.24
N TYR A 77 -5.57 -14.37 11.53
CA TYR A 77 -5.78 -13.18 12.34
C TYR A 77 -5.02 -13.29 13.68
N LYS A 78 -4.95 -12.17 14.41
CA LYS A 78 -4.56 -12.13 15.82
C LYS A 78 -5.74 -11.63 16.65
N ALA A 79 -5.92 -12.23 17.82
CA ALA A 79 -6.89 -11.79 18.81
C ALA A 79 -6.16 -11.26 20.06
N TYR A 80 -6.65 -10.15 20.59
CA TYR A 80 -6.09 -9.47 21.76
C TYR A 80 -7.18 -9.33 22.81
N PHE A 81 -6.86 -9.59 24.07
CA PHE A 81 -7.72 -9.23 25.19
C PHE A 81 -7.17 -7.97 25.85
N LEU A 82 -7.94 -6.88 25.82
CA LEU A 82 -7.47 -5.52 26.05
C LEU A 82 -8.26 -4.84 27.17
N ALA A 83 -7.58 -3.97 27.92
CA ALA A 83 -8.14 -3.28 29.07
C ALA A 83 -8.79 -1.93 28.69
N LEU A 84 -9.98 -1.68 29.24
CA LEU A 84 -10.57 -0.32 29.39
C LEU A 84 -10.67 0.54 28.11
N ASP A 85 -11.15 0.00 26.99
CA ASP A 85 -11.12 0.65 25.65
C ASP A 85 -9.71 1.08 25.18
N GLY A 86 -8.67 0.67 25.92
CA GLY A 86 -7.28 0.92 25.63
C GLY A 86 -6.63 -0.29 24.96
N TYR A 87 -5.30 -0.22 24.87
CA TYR A 87 -4.49 -1.17 24.11
C TYR A 87 -3.55 -2.01 25.00
N LYS A 88 -3.69 -1.88 26.32
CA LYS A 88 -2.96 -2.68 27.30
C LYS A 88 -3.50 -4.08 27.36
N TRP A 89 -2.61 -5.06 27.36
CA TRP A 89 -2.98 -6.47 27.31
C TRP A 89 -3.46 -6.95 28.67
N LEU A 90 -4.50 -7.79 28.65
CA LEU A 90 -5.00 -8.55 29.78
C LEU A 90 -4.61 -10.03 29.69
N ALA A 91 -4.26 -10.52 28.49
CA ALA A 91 -3.68 -11.84 28.23
C ALA A 91 -2.71 -11.76 27.04
N GLU A 92 -1.86 -12.78 26.87
CA GLU A 92 -1.01 -12.87 25.68
C GLU A 92 -1.88 -12.96 24.42
N PRO A 93 -1.55 -12.23 23.34
CA PRO A 93 -2.32 -12.31 22.12
C PRO A 93 -2.14 -13.67 21.46
N ILE A 94 -3.20 -14.19 20.87
CA ILE A 94 -3.19 -15.50 20.19
C ILE A 94 -3.42 -15.34 18.69
N ARG A 95 -2.75 -16.19 17.91
CA ARG A 95 -3.08 -16.35 16.49
C ARG A 95 -4.33 -17.20 16.36
N VAL A 96 -5.23 -16.76 15.49
CA VAL A 96 -6.49 -17.45 15.18
C VAL A 96 -6.69 -17.51 13.68
N MET A 97 -7.52 -18.44 13.24
CA MET A 97 -7.84 -18.62 11.83
C MET A 97 -9.35 -18.68 11.66
N ILE A 98 -9.85 -17.95 10.66
CA ILE A 98 -11.20 -18.13 10.14
C ILE A 98 -11.09 -19.14 9.00
N PRO A 99 -11.63 -20.37 9.14
CA PRO A 99 -11.48 -21.40 8.12
C PRO A 99 -12.31 -21.07 6.87
N GLY A 100 -11.75 -21.34 5.69
CA GLY A 100 -12.48 -21.32 4.44
C GLY A 100 -13.48 -22.47 4.34
N SER A 101 -14.68 -22.19 3.84
CA SER A 101 -15.75 -23.18 3.68
C SER A 101 -15.84 -23.78 2.26
N GLY A 102 -15.08 -23.24 1.31
CA GLY A 102 -15.11 -23.63 -0.10
C GLY A 102 -13.77 -24.17 -0.62
N PRO A 103 -13.63 -24.34 -1.94
CA PRO A 103 -12.35 -24.68 -2.54
C PRO A 103 -11.35 -23.53 -2.38
N ILE A 104 -10.07 -23.87 -2.18
CA ILE A 104 -8.99 -22.90 -2.27
C ILE A 104 -8.88 -22.34 -3.69
N PHE A 105 -8.39 -21.11 -3.79
CA PHE A 105 -8.06 -20.48 -5.07
C PHE A 105 -6.90 -19.50 -4.89
N PHE A 106 -6.14 -19.27 -5.96
CA PHE A 106 -5.17 -18.18 -5.99
C PHE A 106 -5.88 -16.85 -6.27
N LEU A 107 -5.45 -15.78 -5.60
CA LEU A 107 -5.99 -14.43 -5.74
C LEU A 107 -5.88 -13.89 -7.18
N SER A 108 -4.95 -14.45 -7.98
CA SER A 108 -4.82 -14.26 -9.43
C SER A 108 -4.53 -15.59 -10.14
N LYS A 109 -4.83 -15.68 -11.43
CA LYS A 109 -4.50 -16.84 -12.29
C LYS A 109 -3.04 -16.82 -12.79
N HIS A 110 -2.46 -15.63 -12.86
CA HIS A 110 -1.10 -15.39 -13.35
C HIS A 110 -0.35 -14.49 -12.37
N PHE A 111 0.94 -14.75 -12.19
CA PHE A 111 1.80 -13.94 -11.34
C PHE A 111 3.20 -13.80 -11.96
N THR A 112 3.71 -12.58 -12.01
CA THR A 112 5.09 -12.31 -12.46
C THR A 112 5.95 -11.97 -11.25
N THR A 113 7.04 -12.72 -11.05
CA THR A 113 7.98 -12.46 -9.94
C THR A 113 8.91 -11.29 -10.26
N ARG A 114 9.79 -10.93 -9.32
CA ARG A 114 11.00 -10.15 -9.65
C ARG A 114 11.82 -10.83 -10.73
N ASN A 115 12.63 -10.04 -11.43
CA ASN A 115 13.58 -10.56 -12.39
C ASN A 115 14.58 -11.51 -11.70
N ALA A 116 14.99 -12.54 -12.43
CA ALA A 116 16.13 -13.39 -12.11
C ALA A 116 17.26 -13.14 -13.12
N ARG A 117 18.46 -13.64 -12.83
CA ARG A 117 19.60 -13.56 -13.74
C ARG A 117 20.28 -14.91 -13.86
N VAL A 118 20.74 -15.25 -15.06
CA VAL A 118 21.47 -16.50 -15.31
C VAL A 118 22.68 -16.59 -14.39
N GLY A 119 22.75 -17.68 -13.61
CA GLY A 119 23.81 -17.93 -12.64
C GLY A 119 23.58 -17.39 -11.23
N ASP A 120 22.60 -16.51 -11.02
CA ASP A 120 22.28 -15.98 -9.69
C ASP A 120 21.29 -16.89 -8.95
N LYS A 121 21.38 -16.91 -7.62
CA LYS A 121 20.35 -17.55 -6.79
C LYS A 121 19.06 -16.75 -6.86
N PHE A 122 17.96 -17.45 -7.09
CA PHE A 122 16.62 -16.89 -7.12
C PHE A 122 15.76 -17.51 -6.02
N GLN A 123 14.89 -16.68 -5.42
CA GLN A 123 13.87 -17.12 -4.48
C GLN A 123 12.65 -16.19 -4.54
N HIS A 124 11.44 -16.74 -4.36
CA HIS A 124 10.20 -15.99 -4.24
C HIS A 124 9.13 -16.75 -3.42
N LYS A 125 8.32 -16.07 -2.60
CA LYS A 125 7.27 -16.70 -1.78
C LYS A 125 5.91 -16.55 -2.44
N LEU A 126 5.15 -17.63 -2.58
CA LEU A 126 3.81 -17.62 -3.21
C LEU A 126 2.66 -17.89 -2.24
N ALA A 127 2.96 -18.39 -1.04
CA ALA A 127 1.93 -18.83 -0.10
C ALA A 127 0.96 -17.72 0.35
N GLY A 128 1.31 -16.45 0.17
CA GLY A 128 0.40 -15.33 0.45
C GLY A 128 -0.69 -15.14 -0.61
N LEU A 129 -0.55 -15.72 -1.80
CA LEU A 129 -1.50 -15.57 -2.90
C LEU A 129 -2.68 -16.53 -2.81
N ILE A 130 -2.71 -17.46 -1.85
CA ILE A 130 -3.82 -18.41 -1.71
C ILE A 130 -4.88 -17.87 -0.75
N ALA A 131 -6.14 -18.03 -1.16
CA ALA A 131 -7.30 -17.64 -0.39
C ALA A 131 -8.18 -18.83 -0.06
N ASN A 132 -9.11 -18.62 0.89
CA ASN A 132 -10.10 -19.60 1.32
C ASN A 132 -9.49 -20.89 1.88
N VAL A 133 -8.32 -20.79 2.52
CA VAL A 133 -7.64 -21.93 3.13
C VAL A 133 -8.44 -22.47 4.33
N PRO A 134 -8.62 -23.79 4.47
CA PRO A 134 -9.32 -24.38 5.61
C PRO A 134 -8.47 -24.36 6.88
N ASP A 135 -7.14 -24.46 6.73
CA ASP A 135 -6.16 -24.43 7.80
C ASP A 135 -4.78 -23.97 7.27
N SER A 136 -3.77 -23.95 8.15
CA SER A 136 -2.39 -23.57 7.82
C SER A 136 -1.54 -24.67 7.17
N LYS A 137 -2.13 -25.82 6.79
CA LYS A 137 -1.40 -27.00 6.28
C LYS A 137 -1.53 -27.18 4.77
N THR A 138 -1.83 -26.10 4.04
CA THR A 138 -1.83 -26.11 2.57
C THR A 138 -0.42 -26.37 2.06
N THR A 139 -0.27 -27.31 1.12
CA THR A 139 1.02 -27.68 0.52
C THR A 139 1.11 -27.25 -0.93
N PHE A 140 2.33 -27.05 -1.43
CA PHE A 140 2.60 -26.59 -2.79
C PHE A 140 3.50 -27.57 -3.56
N ALA A 141 3.25 -27.71 -4.87
CA ALA A 141 4.05 -28.55 -5.77
C ALA A 141 4.15 -27.92 -7.17
N LYS A 142 5.30 -28.09 -7.83
CA LYS A 142 5.48 -27.68 -9.23
C LYS A 142 4.97 -28.82 -10.12
N THR A 143 3.94 -28.57 -10.91
CA THR A 143 3.33 -29.58 -11.80
C THR A 143 3.87 -29.49 -13.23
N LYS A 144 4.37 -28.32 -13.65
CA LYS A 144 4.96 -28.08 -14.97
C LYS A 144 5.98 -26.95 -14.93
N GLY A 145 6.93 -26.97 -15.86
CA GLY A 145 7.84 -25.85 -16.15
C GLY A 145 9.30 -26.19 -15.99
N ASP A 146 10.17 -25.18 -16.10
CA ASP A 146 11.61 -25.32 -16.20
C ASP A 146 12.25 -26.09 -15.03
N ALA A 147 13.27 -26.91 -15.35
CA ALA A 147 13.92 -27.81 -14.39
C ALA A 147 14.73 -27.06 -13.31
N TRP A 148 15.24 -25.87 -13.63
CA TRP A 148 16.09 -25.09 -12.72
C TRP A 148 15.34 -24.56 -11.50
N LEU A 149 14.01 -24.39 -11.60
CA LEU A 149 13.18 -23.84 -10.53
C LEU A 149 12.49 -24.97 -9.75
N GLN A 150 12.59 -24.92 -8.43
CA GLN A 150 11.91 -25.83 -7.51
C GLN A 150 10.94 -25.05 -6.62
N VAL A 151 10.02 -25.76 -5.96
CA VAL A 151 9.11 -25.20 -4.96
C VAL A 151 9.13 -26.06 -3.71
N THR A 152 9.18 -25.42 -2.54
CA THR A 152 9.00 -26.12 -1.26
C THR A 152 7.54 -26.46 -1.04
N ASP A 153 7.26 -27.39 -0.13
CA ASP A 153 5.90 -27.70 0.33
C ASP A 153 5.19 -26.48 0.94
N THR A 154 5.93 -25.50 1.44
CA THR A 154 5.45 -24.22 1.98
C THR A 154 5.30 -23.11 0.93
N GLY A 155 5.51 -23.39 -0.36
CA GLY A 155 5.27 -22.43 -1.44
C GLY A 155 6.38 -21.41 -1.66
N ILE A 156 7.63 -21.77 -1.35
CA ILE A 156 8.82 -20.98 -1.68
C ILE A 156 9.41 -21.50 -2.99
N LEU A 157 9.37 -20.68 -4.04
CA LEU A 157 10.12 -20.90 -5.27
C LEU A 157 11.60 -20.64 -5.03
N TRP A 158 12.48 -21.48 -5.56
CA TRP A 158 13.92 -21.26 -5.51
C TRP A 158 14.66 -21.97 -6.65
N GLY A 159 15.87 -21.50 -6.99
CA GLY A 159 16.71 -22.12 -8.00
C GLY A 159 17.82 -21.22 -8.53
N THR A 160 18.47 -21.64 -9.61
CA THR A 160 19.47 -20.84 -10.34
C THR A 160 19.22 -20.96 -11.84
N PRO A 161 18.79 -19.89 -12.53
CA PRO A 161 18.48 -19.95 -13.96
C PRO A 161 19.72 -20.30 -14.79
N THR A 162 19.51 -21.10 -15.85
CA THR A 162 20.57 -21.56 -16.76
C THR A 162 20.54 -20.90 -18.14
N ALA A 163 19.43 -20.25 -18.50
CA ALA A 163 19.24 -19.54 -19.76
C ALA A 163 18.40 -18.27 -19.54
N GLU A 164 18.63 -17.24 -20.37
CA GLU A 164 17.84 -16.01 -20.38
C GLU A 164 16.49 -16.22 -21.07
N GLY A 165 15.57 -15.27 -20.88
CA GLY A 165 14.23 -15.29 -21.46
C GLY A 165 13.16 -15.37 -20.38
N LYS A 166 12.01 -15.97 -20.71
CA LYS A 166 10.88 -16.08 -19.79
C LYS A 166 10.75 -17.52 -19.32
N THR A 167 11.03 -17.78 -18.05
CA THR A 167 10.70 -19.06 -17.40
C THR A 167 9.23 -19.05 -17.04
N GLN A 168 8.53 -20.17 -17.31
CA GLN A 168 7.12 -20.33 -16.95
C GLN A 168 6.92 -21.65 -16.20
N VAL A 169 6.28 -21.57 -15.03
CA VAL A 169 5.95 -22.74 -14.22
C VAL A 169 4.48 -22.76 -13.82
N ILE A 170 3.94 -23.95 -13.57
CA ILE A 170 2.62 -24.14 -12.97
C ILE A 170 2.83 -24.69 -11.57
N ILE A 171 2.30 -23.95 -10.59
CA ILE A 171 2.31 -24.33 -9.18
C ILE A 171 0.90 -24.75 -8.78
N GLU A 172 0.78 -25.93 -8.20
CA GLU A 172 -0.46 -26.43 -7.60
C GLU A 172 -0.38 -26.32 -6.08
N ALA A 173 -1.42 -25.77 -5.48
CA ALA A 173 -1.65 -25.81 -4.04
C ALA A 173 -2.71 -26.87 -3.71
N THR A 174 -2.51 -27.62 -2.63
CA THR A 174 -3.45 -28.63 -2.13
C THR A 174 -3.76 -28.38 -0.65
N ALA A 175 -5.03 -28.19 -0.33
CA ALA A 175 -5.51 -28.02 1.03
C ALA A 175 -5.87 -29.35 1.70
N THR A 176 -6.05 -29.36 3.02
CA THR A 176 -6.41 -30.56 3.81
C THR A 176 -7.79 -31.11 3.48
N ASN A 177 -8.72 -30.27 3.03
CA ASN A 177 -10.01 -30.67 2.48
C ASN A 177 -9.91 -31.24 1.06
N LYS A 178 -8.70 -31.47 0.54
CA LYS A 178 -8.37 -31.98 -0.80
C LYS A 178 -8.73 -31.04 -1.96
N SER A 179 -9.20 -29.82 -1.69
CA SER A 179 -9.35 -28.83 -2.74
C SER A 179 -7.98 -28.41 -3.29
N LYS A 180 -7.95 -28.07 -4.57
CA LYS A 180 -6.73 -27.75 -5.32
C LYS A 180 -6.91 -26.46 -6.10
N ALA A 181 -5.83 -25.71 -6.23
CA ALA A 181 -5.75 -24.52 -7.07
C ALA A 181 -4.44 -24.50 -7.84
N GLN A 182 -4.43 -23.88 -9.02
CA GLN A 182 -3.23 -23.74 -9.85
C GLN A 182 -2.94 -22.27 -10.14
N LEU A 183 -1.66 -21.94 -10.18
CA LEU A 183 -1.12 -20.62 -10.52
C LEU A 183 -0.07 -20.79 -11.61
N GLN A 184 -0.20 -20.01 -12.70
CA GLN A 184 0.91 -19.84 -13.63
C GLN A 184 1.84 -18.74 -13.11
N VAL A 185 3.11 -19.07 -12.94
CA VAL A 185 4.14 -18.12 -12.50
C VAL A 185 5.13 -17.88 -13.63
N ASP A 186 5.33 -16.61 -13.94
CA ASP A 186 6.27 -16.13 -14.92
C ASP A 186 7.48 -15.51 -14.20
N ILE A 187 8.69 -15.94 -14.57
CA ILE A 187 9.95 -15.39 -14.06
C ILE A 187 10.74 -14.83 -15.25
N PRO A 188 10.85 -13.50 -15.39
CA PRO A 188 11.76 -12.89 -16.35
C PRO A 188 13.21 -13.20 -15.94
N VAL A 189 14.01 -13.70 -16.87
CA VAL A 189 15.41 -14.05 -16.65
C VAL A 189 16.30 -13.25 -17.59
N CYS A 190 17.17 -12.40 -17.04
CA CYS A 190 18.14 -11.65 -17.82
C CYS A 190 19.46 -12.42 -18.01
N ALA A 191 20.23 -12.03 -19.03
CA ALA A 191 21.54 -12.60 -19.35
C ALA A 191 22.50 -12.54 -18.16
N LYS A 192 23.43 -13.49 -18.09
CA LYS A 192 24.51 -13.48 -17.08
C LYS A 192 25.28 -12.16 -17.12
N GLY A 193 25.49 -11.55 -15.95
CA GLY A 193 26.21 -10.28 -15.81
C GLY A 193 25.45 -9.03 -16.26
N SER A 194 24.32 -9.17 -16.97
CA SER A 194 23.51 -8.03 -17.37
C SER A 194 22.81 -7.37 -16.18
N GLN A 195 22.28 -6.16 -16.40
CA GLN A 195 21.54 -5.43 -15.39
C GLN A 195 20.25 -6.17 -15.04
N LEU A 196 20.00 -6.38 -13.75
CA LEU A 196 18.83 -7.12 -13.29
C LEU A 196 17.52 -6.38 -13.60
N VAL A 197 17.53 -5.04 -13.50
CA VAL A 197 16.36 -4.18 -13.71
C VAL A 197 16.73 -3.04 -14.66
N THR A 198 16.21 -3.09 -15.88
CA THR A 198 16.41 -2.05 -16.91
C THR A 198 15.23 -1.09 -17.02
N GLN A 199 14.06 -1.52 -16.55
CA GLN A 199 12.86 -0.70 -16.42
C GLN A 199 12.27 -0.86 -15.03
N LEU A 200 11.80 0.24 -14.47
CA LEU A 200 11.23 0.31 -13.12
C LEU A 200 9.84 0.90 -13.19
N SER A 201 8.82 0.10 -12.86
CA SER A 201 7.44 0.57 -12.75
C SER A 201 7.13 1.01 -11.32
N VAL A 202 6.71 2.25 -11.15
CA VAL A 202 6.40 2.88 -9.86
C VAL A 202 4.94 3.31 -9.83
N LEU A 203 4.27 3.10 -8.70
CA LEU A 203 2.89 3.50 -8.45
C LEU A 203 2.81 4.32 -7.15
N THR A 204 2.00 5.37 -7.13
CA THR A 204 1.50 5.99 -5.89
C THR A 204 0.01 5.73 -5.76
N MET A 205 -0.47 5.42 -4.55
CA MET A 205 -1.88 5.12 -4.30
C MET A 205 -2.27 5.47 -2.85
N ASN A 206 -3.10 6.51 -2.69
CA ASN A 206 -3.88 6.69 -1.48
C ASN A 206 -4.89 5.54 -1.40
N MET A 207 -4.92 4.85 -0.27
CA MET A 207 -5.72 3.64 -0.10
C MET A 207 -7.17 3.88 0.31
N TRP A 208 -7.57 5.10 0.71
CA TRP A 208 -8.86 5.39 1.32
C TRP A 208 -9.11 4.55 2.58
N PHE A 209 -8.45 4.91 3.67
CA PHE A 209 -8.42 4.15 4.93
C PHE A 209 -8.09 2.66 4.70
N GLY A 210 -7.04 2.38 3.92
CA GLY A 210 -6.63 1.02 3.57
C GLY A 210 -7.54 0.26 2.59
N GLY A 211 -8.57 0.94 2.06
CA GLY A 211 -9.61 0.40 1.17
C GLY A 211 -10.81 -0.15 1.92
N THR A 212 -10.86 0.05 3.24
CA THR A 212 -11.90 -0.53 4.12
C THR A 212 -13.34 -0.11 3.82
N PRO A 213 -13.63 1.03 3.16
CA PRO A 213 -15.00 1.34 2.72
C PRO A 213 -15.52 0.40 1.61
N VAL A 214 -14.65 -0.36 0.93
CA VAL A 214 -15.01 -1.29 -0.15
C VAL A 214 -14.89 -2.74 0.32
N ARG A 215 -15.93 -3.54 0.07
CA ARG A 215 -15.93 -4.97 0.41
C ARG A 215 -14.87 -5.72 -0.40
N ASP A 216 -14.25 -6.72 0.24
CA ASP A 216 -13.23 -7.57 -0.40
C ASP A 216 -12.02 -6.78 -0.95
N PHE A 217 -11.70 -5.65 -0.32
CA PHE A 217 -10.62 -4.76 -0.74
C PHE A 217 -9.27 -5.47 -0.81
N HIS A 218 -9.01 -6.47 0.05
CA HIS A 218 -7.76 -7.22 0.02
C HIS A 218 -7.53 -7.89 -1.34
N ARG A 219 -8.48 -8.70 -1.81
CA ARG A 219 -8.33 -9.44 -3.07
C ARG A 219 -8.22 -8.47 -4.23
N LYS A 220 -9.06 -7.44 -4.26
CA LYS A 220 -9.09 -6.41 -5.31
C LYS A 220 -7.76 -5.66 -5.41
N GLN A 221 -7.19 -5.24 -4.29
CA GLN A 221 -5.88 -4.59 -4.26
C GLN A 221 -4.74 -5.51 -4.71
N VAL A 222 -4.70 -6.77 -4.23
CA VAL A 222 -3.68 -7.74 -4.67
C VAL A 222 -3.78 -7.99 -6.18
N GLN A 223 -5.00 -8.19 -6.70
CA GLN A 223 -5.23 -8.37 -8.13
C GLN A 223 -4.78 -7.14 -8.93
N PHE A 224 -5.17 -5.94 -8.51
CA PHE A 224 -4.77 -4.69 -9.16
C PHE A 224 -3.25 -4.51 -9.21
N LEU A 225 -2.53 -4.81 -8.12
CA LEU A 225 -1.07 -4.69 -8.09
C LEU A 225 -0.38 -5.72 -9.00
N ILE A 226 -0.93 -6.95 -9.09
CA ILE A 226 -0.46 -7.99 -10.00
C ILE A 226 -0.69 -7.56 -11.46
N ASP A 227 -1.90 -7.15 -11.80
CA ASP A 227 -2.28 -6.77 -13.17
C ASP A 227 -1.58 -5.50 -13.63
N SER A 228 -1.30 -4.59 -12.70
CA SER A 228 -0.51 -3.39 -12.96
C SER A 228 0.95 -3.70 -13.29
N ASN A 229 1.45 -4.90 -12.99
CA ASN A 229 2.85 -5.27 -13.14
C ASN A 229 3.81 -4.19 -12.58
N VAL A 230 3.49 -3.69 -11.38
CA VAL A 230 4.28 -2.65 -10.71
C VAL A 230 5.46 -3.26 -9.95
N ASP A 231 6.57 -2.52 -9.81
CA ASP A 231 7.74 -2.93 -9.03
C ASP A 231 7.82 -2.24 -7.66
N LEU A 232 7.47 -0.95 -7.59
CA LEU A 232 7.50 -0.13 -6.39
C LEU A 232 6.15 0.56 -6.18
N VAL A 233 5.67 0.58 -4.93
CA VAL A 233 4.40 1.23 -4.59
C VAL A 233 4.55 2.12 -3.36
N GLY A 234 4.29 3.42 -3.49
CA GLY A 234 4.05 4.31 -2.36
C GLY A 234 2.57 4.28 -1.96
N LEU A 235 2.29 3.98 -0.70
CA LEU A 235 0.93 3.86 -0.15
C LEU A 235 0.67 4.96 0.88
N GLN A 236 -0.47 5.64 0.77
CA GLN A 236 -0.99 6.62 1.76
C GLN A 236 -2.30 6.09 2.39
N GLU A 237 -2.73 6.68 3.50
CA GLU A 237 -3.88 6.18 4.30
C GLU A 237 -3.79 4.69 4.66
N SER A 238 -2.57 4.27 5.00
CA SER A 238 -2.17 2.87 5.02
C SER A 238 -1.83 2.34 6.43
N ARG A 239 -2.37 2.98 7.49
CA ARG A 239 -2.19 2.56 8.90
C ARG A 239 -2.71 1.13 9.15
N GLY A 240 -2.33 0.51 10.27
CA GLY A 240 -2.85 -0.83 10.61
C GLY A 240 -2.30 -1.98 9.78
N GLY A 241 -1.13 -1.77 9.15
CA GLY A 241 -0.39 -2.81 8.44
C GLY A 241 -0.96 -3.24 7.11
N HIS A 242 -1.68 -2.34 6.41
CA HIS A 242 -2.10 -2.57 5.04
C HIS A 242 -0.89 -2.86 4.11
N PRO A 243 0.23 -2.12 4.18
CA PRO A 243 1.48 -2.44 3.51
C PRO A 243 1.96 -3.86 3.80
N THR A 244 2.08 -4.24 5.07
CA THR A 244 2.55 -5.59 5.44
C THR A 244 1.65 -6.69 4.88
N ARG A 245 0.33 -6.52 4.97
CA ARG A 245 -0.64 -7.49 4.45
C ARG A 245 -0.50 -7.67 2.94
N LEU A 246 -0.31 -6.59 2.18
CA LEU A 246 -0.13 -6.66 0.73
C LEU A 246 1.23 -7.27 0.36
N ALA A 247 2.29 -6.91 1.09
CA ALA A 247 3.63 -7.45 0.89
C ALA A 247 3.68 -8.97 1.11
N GLU A 248 3.05 -9.45 2.19
CA GLU A 248 2.95 -10.88 2.49
C GLU A 248 2.15 -11.64 1.45
N ALA A 249 1.07 -11.05 0.93
CA ALA A 249 0.30 -11.63 -0.16
C ALA A 249 1.15 -11.77 -1.43
N LEU A 250 1.89 -10.73 -1.80
CA LEU A 250 2.69 -10.66 -3.02
C LEU A 250 4.07 -11.35 -2.91
N GLY A 251 4.52 -11.71 -1.70
CA GLY A 251 5.89 -12.18 -1.47
C GLY A 251 6.95 -11.08 -1.69
N TRP A 252 6.60 -9.83 -1.40
CA TRP A 252 7.41 -8.63 -1.64
C TRP A 252 8.04 -8.11 -0.34
N ASP A 253 9.05 -7.27 -0.49
CA ASP A 253 9.62 -6.51 0.62
C ASP A 253 8.78 -5.26 0.90
N TYR A 254 8.88 -4.72 2.11
CA TYR A 254 8.08 -3.55 2.48
C TYR A 254 8.67 -2.71 3.61
N TRP A 255 8.21 -1.47 3.69
CA TRP A 255 8.32 -0.61 4.84
C TRP A 255 6.92 -0.14 5.26
N GLN A 256 6.67 -0.16 6.57
CA GLN A 256 5.44 0.31 7.20
C GLN A 256 5.82 1.40 8.20
N SER A 257 5.21 2.58 8.10
CA SER A 257 5.39 3.62 9.11
C SER A 257 4.79 3.22 10.46
N ASN A 258 5.24 3.87 11.53
CA ASN A 258 4.55 3.77 12.83
C ASN A 258 3.12 4.33 12.74
N SER A 259 2.30 4.12 13.77
CA SER A 259 0.88 4.52 13.76
C SER A 259 0.60 6.02 13.77
N ALA A 260 1.61 6.86 14.00
CA ALA A 260 1.47 8.31 13.92
C ALA A 260 1.38 8.80 12.46
N ILE A 261 1.92 8.02 11.53
CA ILE A 261 2.00 8.32 10.09
C ILE A 261 1.26 7.20 9.35
N ASP A 262 0.65 7.47 8.21
CA ASP A 262 -0.15 6.49 7.46
C ASP A 262 0.49 6.05 6.14
N LEU A 263 1.82 5.87 6.17
CA LEU A 263 2.62 5.59 4.98
C LEU A 263 3.13 4.15 4.93
N GLY A 264 3.26 3.67 3.69
CA GLY A 264 3.98 2.44 3.40
C GLY A 264 4.68 2.48 2.06
N ILE A 265 5.66 1.60 1.90
CA ILE A 265 6.33 1.35 0.63
C ILE A 265 6.35 -0.16 0.40
N LEU A 266 5.87 -0.61 -0.75
CA LEU A 266 6.03 -1.99 -1.22
C LEU A 266 7.12 -2.04 -2.28
N SER A 267 7.93 -3.10 -2.25
CA SER A 267 8.98 -3.29 -3.24
C SER A 267 9.09 -4.76 -3.67
N ARG A 268 8.97 -4.99 -4.97
CA ARG A 268 9.26 -6.29 -5.61
C ARG A 268 10.73 -6.70 -5.42
N TYR A 269 11.61 -5.72 -5.20
CA TYR A 269 13.05 -5.88 -4.99
C TYR A 269 13.45 -5.62 -3.53
N PRO A 270 14.59 -6.15 -3.04
CA PRO A 270 14.98 -5.99 -1.64
C PRO A 270 15.13 -4.54 -1.20
N ILE A 271 14.61 -4.21 -0.02
CA ILE A 271 14.86 -2.97 0.71
C ILE A 271 16.11 -3.18 1.56
N ALA A 272 17.18 -2.43 1.27
CA ALA A 272 18.42 -2.51 2.03
C ALA A 272 18.36 -1.73 3.34
N GLU A 273 17.60 -0.63 3.35
CA GLU A 273 17.63 0.32 4.45
C GLU A 273 16.35 1.15 4.48
N SER A 274 15.80 1.38 5.67
CA SER A 274 14.75 2.36 5.93
C SER A 274 15.31 3.53 6.72
N TYR A 275 14.91 4.75 6.36
CA TYR A 275 15.37 5.96 7.04
C TYR A 275 14.35 6.43 8.07
N GLN A 276 14.80 7.25 9.03
CA GLN A 276 13.90 7.86 10.01
C GLN A 276 12.87 8.73 9.29
N PRO A 277 11.56 8.52 9.53
CA PRO A 277 10.52 9.29 8.87
C PRO A 277 10.51 10.76 9.33
N THR A 278 9.89 11.62 8.53
CA THR A 278 9.41 12.95 8.95
C THR A 278 7.99 12.81 9.50
N GLU A 279 7.32 13.92 9.83
CA GLU A 279 5.90 13.85 10.25
C GLU A 279 4.94 13.42 9.12
N ALA A 280 5.32 13.61 7.86
CA ALA A 280 4.47 13.39 6.68
C ALA A 280 5.16 12.62 5.55
N GLY A 281 6.34 12.04 5.81
CA GLY A 281 7.18 11.42 4.78
C GLY A 281 8.05 10.28 5.31
N GLY A 282 8.28 9.29 4.46
CA GLY A 282 9.14 8.14 4.75
C GLY A 282 9.99 7.77 3.54
N SER A 283 11.12 7.11 3.77
CA SER A 283 11.97 6.66 2.67
C SER A 283 12.73 5.37 2.94
N VAL A 284 13.04 4.69 1.84
CA VAL A 284 13.82 3.45 1.80
C VAL A 284 14.83 3.49 0.66
N ARG A 285 15.89 2.68 0.79
CA ARG A 285 16.83 2.39 -0.28
C ARG A 285 16.56 1.00 -0.83
N VAL A 286 16.22 0.91 -2.11
CA VAL A 286 15.90 -0.35 -2.79
C VAL A 286 17.06 -0.79 -3.67
N LEU A 287 17.37 -2.09 -3.65
CA LEU A 287 18.42 -2.71 -4.46
C LEU A 287 17.83 -3.23 -5.77
N LEU A 288 18.08 -2.54 -6.87
CA LEU A 288 17.65 -2.98 -8.20
C LEU A 288 18.63 -4.01 -8.79
N ASP A 289 19.91 -3.92 -8.46
CA ASP A 289 20.94 -4.89 -8.83
C ASP A 289 22.09 -4.91 -7.80
N GLY A 290 21.74 -5.13 -6.52
CA GLY A 290 22.72 -5.05 -5.42
C GLY A 290 23.29 -3.65 -5.26
N ASP A 291 24.61 -3.54 -5.07
CA ASP A 291 25.29 -2.25 -4.92
C ASP A 291 25.48 -1.48 -6.23
N GLU A 292 25.43 -2.18 -7.37
CA GLU A 292 25.66 -1.64 -8.72
C GLU A 292 24.47 -0.80 -9.23
N SER A 293 23.28 -1.00 -8.68
CA SER A 293 22.08 -0.26 -9.06
C SER A 293 21.09 -0.18 -7.90
N GLN A 294 20.85 1.04 -7.43
CA GLN A 294 20.01 1.33 -6.27
C GLN A 294 19.13 2.54 -6.55
N VAL A 295 18.01 2.63 -5.86
CA VAL A 295 17.12 3.80 -5.94
C VAL A 295 16.67 4.22 -4.55
N MET A 296 16.64 5.54 -4.31
CA MET A 296 16.00 6.13 -3.14
C MET A 296 14.52 6.33 -3.43
N VAL A 297 13.66 5.74 -2.60
CA VAL A 297 12.21 5.86 -2.73
C VAL A 297 11.68 6.61 -1.53
N TRP A 298 11.10 7.78 -1.77
CA TRP A 298 10.33 8.55 -0.81
C TRP A 298 8.85 8.38 -1.07
N ASN A 299 8.09 8.40 0.00
CA ASN A 299 6.64 8.45 -0.03
C ASN A 299 6.14 9.52 0.95
N THR A 300 5.07 10.23 0.60
CA THR A 300 4.49 11.30 1.42
C THR A 300 2.96 11.30 1.42
N HIS A 301 2.39 11.80 2.51
CA HIS A 301 0.98 12.15 2.64
C HIS A 301 0.92 13.47 3.41
N LEU A 302 0.76 14.58 2.69
CA LEU A 302 0.77 15.92 3.28
C LEU A 302 -0.60 16.25 3.89
N GLY A 303 -0.65 17.15 4.89
CA GLY A 303 -1.88 17.48 5.61
C GLY A 303 -3.04 17.97 4.72
N TYR A 304 -4.22 17.35 4.80
CA TYR A 304 -5.34 17.63 3.89
C TYR A 304 -6.03 19.00 4.02
N THR A 305 -5.72 19.80 5.05
CA THR A 305 -6.48 21.03 5.37
C THR A 305 -5.58 22.25 5.57
N PRO A 306 -6.03 23.45 5.15
CA PRO A 306 -7.20 23.73 4.28
C PRO A 306 -7.03 23.16 2.87
N TYR A 307 -8.08 23.11 2.04
CA TYR A 307 -7.96 22.72 0.63
C TYR A 307 -8.07 23.96 -0.27
N GLY A 308 -6.97 24.37 -0.89
CA GLY A 308 -6.86 25.59 -1.68
C GLY A 308 -7.95 25.79 -2.77
N PRO A 309 -8.34 24.74 -3.52
CA PRO A 309 -9.44 24.85 -4.48
C PRO A 309 -10.79 25.26 -3.86
N TYR A 310 -11.08 24.89 -2.60
CA TYR A 310 -12.27 25.38 -1.90
C TYR A 310 -12.17 26.88 -1.61
N ASN A 311 -11.01 27.35 -1.13
CA ASN A 311 -10.79 28.77 -0.87
C ASN A 311 -11.06 29.62 -2.13
N LEU A 312 -10.61 29.15 -3.30
CA LEU A 312 -10.79 29.84 -4.58
C LEU A 312 -12.21 29.69 -5.12
N CYS A 313 -12.68 28.46 -5.32
CA CYS A 313 -13.92 28.19 -6.05
C CYS A 313 -15.19 28.33 -5.21
N PHE A 314 -15.08 28.17 -3.90
CA PHE A 314 -16.24 28.16 -3.01
C PHE A 314 -16.30 29.41 -2.15
N ASP A 315 -15.20 29.78 -1.50
CA ASP A 315 -15.14 30.92 -0.57
C ASP A 315 -14.86 32.25 -1.28
N GLY A 316 -14.43 32.22 -2.55
CA GLY A 316 -14.16 33.41 -3.35
C GLY A 316 -12.92 34.19 -2.89
N MET A 317 -11.97 33.53 -2.23
CA MET A 317 -10.67 34.12 -1.89
C MET A 317 -9.89 34.46 -3.16
N SER A 318 -9.09 35.53 -3.09
CA SER A 318 -8.09 35.81 -4.12
C SER A 318 -6.95 34.78 -4.10
N VAL A 319 -6.23 34.65 -5.22
CA VAL A 319 -5.02 33.81 -5.30
C VAL A 319 -4.01 34.17 -4.20
N GLU A 320 -3.82 35.45 -3.92
CA GLU A 320 -2.91 35.91 -2.84
C GLU A 320 -3.35 35.41 -1.46
N GLN A 321 -4.65 35.49 -1.14
CA GLN A 321 -5.18 35.00 0.13
C GLN A 321 -5.07 33.48 0.25
N THR A 322 -5.38 32.76 -0.83
CA THR A 322 -5.26 31.30 -0.89
C THR A 322 -3.82 30.86 -0.70
N ILE A 323 -2.84 31.50 -1.36
CA ILE A 323 -1.42 31.16 -1.19
C ILE A 323 -0.96 31.40 0.25
N LYS A 324 -1.36 32.52 0.89
CA LYS A 324 -1.06 32.74 2.32
C LYS A 324 -1.67 31.65 3.22
N SER A 325 -2.85 31.16 2.88
CA SER A 325 -3.51 30.05 3.59
C SER A 325 -2.76 28.72 3.41
N GLU A 326 -2.35 28.40 2.18
CA GLU A 326 -1.51 27.25 1.85
C GLU A 326 -0.17 27.30 2.57
N GLU A 327 0.50 28.46 2.59
CA GLU A 327 1.78 28.66 3.26
C GLU A 327 1.71 28.52 4.78
N ALA A 328 0.59 28.89 5.38
CA ALA A 328 0.32 28.73 6.80
C ALA A 328 -0.13 27.31 7.19
N SER A 329 -0.49 26.47 6.21
CA SER A 329 -0.88 25.08 6.43
C SER A 329 0.31 24.21 6.84
N SER A 330 0.04 23.03 7.41
CA SER A 330 1.11 22.09 7.76
C SER A 330 1.84 21.57 6.51
N ARG A 331 1.14 21.37 5.38
CA ARG A 331 1.74 20.86 4.13
C ARG A 331 2.99 21.60 3.70
N ASN A 332 3.01 22.92 3.92
CA ASN A 332 4.13 23.75 3.49
C ASN A 332 5.41 23.46 4.30
N ARG A 333 5.29 23.28 5.63
CA ARG A 333 6.44 22.90 6.49
C ARG A 333 6.87 21.45 6.25
N GLU A 334 5.89 20.58 6.00
CA GLU A 334 6.07 19.15 5.77
C GLU A 334 6.91 18.90 4.51
N ILE A 335 6.54 19.54 3.38
CA ILE A 335 7.29 19.42 2.13
C ILE A 335 8.68 20.03 2.23
N ASP A 336 8.85 21.14 2.97
CA ASP A 336 10.16 21.74 3.22
C ASP A 336 11.09 20.79 4.00
N GLU A 337 10.56 20.12 5.02
CA GLU A 337 11.33 19.14 5.79
C GLU A 337 11.76 17.96 4.89
N ILE A 338 10.83 17.43 4.09
CA ILE A 338 11.10 16.32 3.16
C ILE A 338 12.18 16.73 2.16
N LEU A 339 12.03 17.85 1.47
CA LEU A 339 12.99 18.32 0.47
C LEU A 339 14.36 18.66 1.08
N LYS A 340 14.38 19.17 2.32
CA LYS A 340 15.63 19.38 3.06
C LYS A 340 16.37 18.06 3.29
N ARG A 341 15.68 16.98 3.66
CA ARG A 341 16.28 15.64 3.85
C ARG A 341 16.64 14.99 2.51
N MET A 342 15.87 15.24 1.45
CA MET A 342 16.15 14.74 0.11
C MET A 342 17.34 15.43 -0.56
N LYS A 343 17.66 16.68 -0.19
CA LYS A 343 18.73 17.49 -0.82
C LYS A 343 20.03 16.73 -1.12
N PRO A 344 20.68 16.03 -0.17
CA PRO A 344 21.91 15.27 -0.48
C PRO A 344 21.67 14.10 -1.44
N GLN A 345 20.48 13.47 -1.42
CA GLN A 345 20.13 12.37 -2.31
C GLN A 345 19.84 12.86 -3.72
N ILE A 346 19.14 14.00 -3.85
CA ILE A 346 18.89 14.69 -5.13
C ILE A 346 20.21 15.11 -5.77
N ALA A 347 21.18 15.60 -4.99
CA ALA A 347 22.50 15.96 -5.49
C ALA A 347 23.30 14.75 -5.99
N ASN A 348 22.99 13.54 -5.51
CA ASN A 348 23.63 12.29 -5.92
C ASN A 348 22.78 11.47 -6.92
N ALA A 349 21.73 12.07 -7.49
CA ALA A 349 20.74 11.34 -8.29
C ALA A 349 21.32 10.66 -9.55
N ASP A 350 22.44 11.16 -10.09
CA ASP A 350 23.11 10.57 -11.26
C ASP A 350 23.71 9.18 -10.94
N HIS A 351 24.10 8.95 -9.69
CA HIS A 351 24.62 7.65 -9.23
C HIS A 351 23.52 6.81 -8.58
N ARG A 352 22.67 7.44 -7.77
CA ARG A 352 21.54 6.78 -7.09
C ARG A 352 20.28 7.60 -7.33
N PRO A 353 19.45 7.21 -8.31
CA PRO A 353 18.23 7.96 -8.63
C PRO A 353 17.29 8.08 -7.44
N VAL A 354 16.45 9.11 -7.48
CA VAL A 354 15.50 9.43 -6.41
C VAL A 354 14.09 9.51 -6.99
N ILE A 355 13.14 8.95 -6.27
CA ILE A 355 11.71 9.03 -6.55
C ILE A 355 10.99 9.53 -5.31
N LEU A 356 10.01 10.41 -5.48
CA LEU A 356 9.08 10.87 -4.45
C LEU A 356 7.65 10.63 -4.94
N THR A 357 7.00 9.65 -4.33
CA THR A 357 5.57 9.37 -4.51
C THR A 357 4.76 10.06 -3.42
N GLY A 358 3.48 10.32 -3.65
CA GLY A 358 2.61 10.69 -2.55
C GLY A 358 1.29 11.32 -2.96
N ASP A 359 0.46 11.48 -1.95
CA ASP A 359 -0.69 12.37 -1.94
C ASP A 359 -0.25 13.70 -1.29
N PHE A 360 -0.27 14.76 -2.08
CA PHE A 360 0.19 16.08 -1.66
C PHE A 360 -0.96 16.95 -1.15
N ASN A 361 -2.20 16.45 -1.24
CA ASN A 361 -3.43 17.13 -0.87
C ASN A 361 -3.57 18.53 -1.48
N ALA A 362 -2.87 18.82 -2.58
CA ALA A 362 -2.84 20.13 -3.22
C ALA A 362 -2.62 19.94 -4.73
N PRO A 363 -3.23 20.79 -5.58
CA PRO A 363 -3.09 20.65 -7.03
C PRO A 363 -1.68 20.97 -7.53
N SER A 364 -1.41 20.62 -8.78
CA SER A 364 -0.19 21.05 -9.47
C SER A 364 -0.30 22.46 -10.02
N HIS A 365 0.75 23.27 -9.82
CA HIS A 365 0.92 24.54 -10.52
C HIS A 365 1.08 24.35 -12.04
N LEU A 366 1.39 23.14 -12.51
CA LEU A 366 1.43 22.79 -13.93
C LEU A 366 0.04 22.46 -14.50
N ASP A 367 -0.96 22.27 -13.64
CA ASP A 367 -2.32 21.91 -14.03
C ASP A 367 -3.22 23.13 -13.95
N TRP A 368 -3.08 23.95 -12.91
CA TRP A 368 -3.77 25.23 -12.75
C TRP A 368 -3.07 26.30 -13.58
N THR A 369 -3.57 26.51 -14.80
CA THR A 369 -3.03 27.46 -15.76
C THR A 369 -4.14 28.28 -16.41
N ASP A 370 -3.80 29.40 -17.05
CA ASP A 370 -4.75 30.19 -17.83
C ASP A 370 -5.49 29.37 -18.90
N LYS A 371 -4.88 28.32 -19.44
CA LYS A 371 -5.49 27.43 -20.45
C LYS A 371 -6.52 26.49 -19.86
N THR A 372 -6.41 26.14 -18.58
CA THR A 372 -7.28 25.19 -17.88
C THR A 372 -8.26 25.89 -16.94
N LYS A 373 -8.29 27.22 -16.89
CA LYS A 373 -9.12 28.01 -15.96
C LYS A 373 -10.61 27.64 -15.95
N ASP A 374 -11.15 27.20 -17.08
CA ASP A 374 -12.57 26.81 -17.19
C ASP A 374 -12.85 25.52 -16.39
N GLN A 375 -11.83 24.71 -16.10
CA GLN A 375 -11.88 23.54 -15.22
C GLN A 375 -11.72 23.95 -13.74
N HIS A 376 -11.16 25.14 -13.48
CA HIS A 376 -10.82 25.65 -12.15
C HIS A 376 -11.61 26.91 -11.81
N CYS A 377 -12.93 26.86 -12.00
CA CYS A 377 -13.89 27.92 -11.63
C CYS A 377 -13.54 29.33 -12.18
N GLY A 378 -12.85 29.40 -13.32
CA GLY A 378 -12.41 30.63 -13.96
C GLY A 378 -11.06 31.18 -13.47
N ILE A 379 -10.37 30.46 -12.57
CA ILE A 379 -9.06 30.83 -12.03
C ILE A 379 -7.96 30.16 -12.85
N GLY A 380 -7.01 30.97 -13.34
CA GLY A 380 -5.88 30.52 -14.15
C GLY A 380 -4.69 30.06 -13.32
N ASP A 381 -3.53 30.66 -13.58
CA ASP A 381 -2.25 30.29 -12.96
C ASP A 381 -2.30 30.41 -11.41
N VAL A 382 -1.99 29.31 -10.72
CA VAL A 382 -1.83 29.31 -9.24
C VAL A 382 -0.53 28.59 -8.85
N PRO A 383 0.41 29.27 -8.17
CA PRO A 383 1.71 28.69 -7.82
C PRO A 383 1.63 27.84 -6.55
N TRP A 384 0.89 26.73 -6.60
CA TRP A 384 0.70 25.82 -5.46
C TRP A 384 2.06 25.42 -4.82
N PRO A 385 2.33 25.81 -3.55
CA PRO A 385 3.68 25.69 -2.99
C PRO A 385 4.25 24.26 -3.00
N THR A 386 3.41 23.27 -2.71
CA THR A 386 3.79 21.86 -2.57
C THR A 386 4.09 21.17 -3.90
N SER A 387 3.70 21.75 -5.03
CA SER A 387 4.12 21.29 -6.38
C SER A 387 5.23 22.16 -6.97
N VAL A 388 5.31 23.46 -6.63
CA VAL A 388 6.42 24.34 -7.05
C VAL A 388 7.75 23.93 -6.41
N LYS A 389 7.74 23.63 -5.11
CA LYS A 389 8.95 23.34 -4.34
C LYS A 389 9.71 22.09 -4.80
N PRO A 390 9.07 20.94 -5.11
CA PRO A 390 9.75 19.79 -5.70
C PRO A 390 10.49 20.11 -7.01
N ILE A 391 9.86 20.87 -7.91
CA ILE A 391 10.46 21.30 -9.17
C ILE A 391 11.65 22.24 -8.91
N ALA A 392 11.50 23.20 -8.00
CA ALA A 392 12.58 24.10 -7.59
C ALA A 392 13.76 23.37 -6.92
N ALA A 393 13.51 22.24 -6.24
CA ALA A 393 14.54 21.36 -5.70
C ALA A 393 15.24 20.52 -6.79
N GLY A 394 14.78 20.58 -8.04
CA GLY A 394 15.35 19.91 -9.20
C GLY A 394 14.82 18.50 -9.44
N LEU A 395 13.65 18.16 -8.89
CA LEU A 395 12.86 17.00 -9.29
C LEU A 395 12.02 17.32 -10.53
N LEU A 396 11.56 16.29 -11.23
CA LEU A 396 10.67 16.38 -12.40
C LEU A 396 9.34 15.67 -12.11
N ASP A 397 8.23 16.19 -12.61
CA ASP A 397 6.89 15.58 -12.53
C ASP A 397 6.73 14.54 -13.65
N SER A 398 6.76 13.25 -13.32
CA SER A 398 6.70 12.19 -14.34
C SER A 398 5.42 12.21 -15.19
N PHE A 399 4.31 12.72 -14.66
CA PHE A 399 3.07 12.81 -15.44
C PHE A 399 3.18 13.91 -16.50
N ARG A 400 3.68 15.09 -16.13
CA ARG A 400 3.81 16.24 -17.04
C ARG A 400 4.98 16.14 -18.01
N GLU A 401 6.02 15.38 -17.66
CA GLU A 401 7.08 15.01 -18.61
C GLU A 401 6.54 14.16 -19.77
N VAL A 402 5.47 13.38 -19.55
CA VAL A 402 4.83 12.55 -20.59
C VAL A 402 3.63 13.26 -21.23
N HIS A 403 2.83 13.97 -20.43
CA HIS A 403 1.59 14.63 -20.83
C HIS A 403 1.68 16.15 -20.61
N GLY A 404 2.47 16.83 -21.43
CA GLY A 404 2.75 18.26 -21.25
C GLY A 404 1.55 19.20 -21.44
N ASP A 405 0.47 18.75 -22.09
CA ASP A 405 -0.75 19.53 -22.27
C ASP A 405 -1.81 19.18 -21.21
N ALA A 406 -1.98 20.07 -20.23
CA ALA A 406 -2.95 19.92 -19.15
C ALA A 406 -4.42 20.01 -19.60
N VAL A 407 -4.71 20.61 -20.76
CA VAL A 407 -6.07 20.64 -21.30
C VAL A 407 -6.42 19.29 -21.91
N ALA A 408 -5.50 18.71 -22.68
CA ALA A 408 -5.72 17.44 -23.36
C ALA A 408 -5.75 16.26 -22.39
N GLU A 409 -4.87 16.27 -21.39
CA GLU A 409 -4.79 15.22 -20.38
C GLU A 409 -4.67 15.85 -18.98
N PRO A 410 -5.79 16.14 -18.30
CA PRO A 410 -5.79 16.75 -16.98
C PRO A 410 -5.12 15.87 -15.92
N GLY A 411 -5.35 14.55 -15.98
CA GLY A 411 -4.76 13.62 -15.03
C GLY A 411 -5.35 13.66 -13.62
N ASN A 412 -6.59 14.14 -13.44
CA ASN A 412 -7.21 14.28 -12.13
C ASN A 412 -7.28 12.94 -11.37
N THR A 413 -6.78 12.96 -10.14
CA THR A 413 -6.70 11.80 -9.23
C THR A 413 -7.74 11.88 -8.12
N TRP A 414 -8.08 13.08 -7.67
CA TRP A 414 -9.19 13.38 -6.77
C TRP A 414 -10.40 13.90 -7.58
N SER A 415 -11.59 13.31 -7.51
CA SER A 415 -11.94 12.03 -6.89
C SER A 415 -12.93 11.26 -7.77
N PRO A 416 -12.68 9.98 -8.10
CA PRO A 416 -13.68 9.11 -8.71
C PRO A 416 -14.90 8.77 -7.82
N ILE A 417 -14.85 9.04 -6.51
CA ILE A 417 -15.92 8.68 -5.56
C ILE A 417 -16.69 9.91 -5.09
N TYR A 418 -15.98 11.00 -4.76
CA TYR A 418 -16.56 12.26 -4.33
C TYR A 418 -16.72 13.19 -5.54
N LEU A 419 -17.94 13.25 -6.08
CA LEU A 419 -18.28 14.10 -7.23
C LEU A 419 -19.03 15.39 -6.82
N TYR A 420 -19.51 15.44 -5.58
CA TYR A 420 -20.28 16.56 -5.04
C TYR A 420 -19.91 16.81 -3.59
N ASN A 421 -19.59 18.07 -3.29
CA ASN A 421 -19.28 18.51 -1.94
C ASN A 421 -20.57 18.85 -1.18
N THR A 422 -20.89 18.07 -0.14
CA THR A 422 -22.12 18.25 0.63
C THR A 422 -22.13 19.50 1.49
N ASP A 423 -20.97 19.90 2.02
CA ASP A 423 -20.85 21.04 2.92
C ASP A 423 -21.05 22.35 2.16
N TYR A 424 -20.43 22.45 0.99
CA TYR A 424 -20.54 23.62 0.11
C TYR A 424 -21.72 23.58 -0.85
N LYS A 425 -22.38 22.42 -0.99
CA LYS A 425 -23.47 22.17 -1.95
C LYS A 425 -23.10 22.55 -3.39
N LYS A 426 -21.92 22.11 -3.81
CA LYS A 426 -21.33 22.39 -5.12
C LYS A 426 -20.66 21.13 -5.68
N PRO A 427 -20.46 21.01 -7.01
CA PRO A 427 -19.63 19.96 -7.58
C PRO A 427 -18.23 19.97 -6.95
N GLU A 428 -17.71 18.78 -6.65
CA GLU A 428 -16.38 18.63 -6.05
C GLU A 428 -15.30 19.05 -7.07
N PRO A 429 -14.35 19.96 -6.71
CA PRO A 429 -13.21 20.27 -7.57
C PRO A 429 -12.44 18.99 -7.87
N GLN A 430 -12.17 18.76 -9.16
CA GLN A 430 -11.46 17.57 -9.62
C GLN A 430 -10.03 17.97 -9.95
N ASP A 431 -9.08 17.49 -9.17
CA ASP A 431 -7.67 17.91 -9.23
C ASP A 431 -6.74 16.69 -9.27
N ARG A 432 -5.56 16.90 -9.85
CA ARG A 432 -4.44 15.97 -9.68
C ARG A 432 -3.65 16.38 -8.45
N ILE A 433 -3.74 15.56 -7.40
CA ILE A 433 -3.08 15.78 -6.10
C ILE A 433 -2.11 14.66 -5.72
N ASP A 434 -2.10 13.58 -6.49
CA ASP A 434 -1.17 12.47 -6.34
C ASP A 434 -0.06 12.54 -7.38
N PHE A 435 1.19 12.43 -6.95
CA PHE A 435 2.36 12.68 -7.79
C PHE A 435 3.41 11.58 -7.73
N VAL A 436 4.14 11.41 -8.83
CA VAL A 436 5.41 10.70 -8.88
C VAL A 436 6.47 11.67 -9.41
N TYR A 437 7.21 12.28 -8.49
CA TYR A 437 8.38 13.10 -8.80
C TYR A 437 9.65 12.26 -8.87
N PHE A 438 10.60 12.62 -9.71
CA PHE A 438 11.84 11.84 -9.87
C PHE A 438 13.06 12.69 -10.25
N LYS A 439 14.24 12.11 -10.10
CA LYS A 439 15.52 12.57 -10.68
C LYS A 439 16.48 11.41 -10.89
N GLY A 440 17.32 11.49 -11.92
CA GLY A 440 18.31 10.45 -12.24
C GLY A 440 17.73 9.23 -12.98
N LEU A 441 16.46 9.28 -13.36
CA LEU A 441 15.79 8.30 -14.21
C LEU A 441 15.34 8.97 -15.51
N GLN A 442 14.96 8.17 -16.51
CA GLN A 442 14.25 8.65 -17.68
C GLN A 442 12.82 8.10 -17.64
N VAL A 443 11.81 8.95 -17.57
CA VAL A 443 10.42 8.50 -17.69
C VAL A 443 10.12 8.06 -19.12
N ILE A 444 9.46 6.92 -19.27
CA ILE A 444 9.04 6.34 -20.56
C ILE A 444 7.53 6.48 -20.72
N ALA A 445 6.78 6.26 -19.64
CA ALA A 445 5.33 6.35 -19.63
C ALA A 445 4.86 6.81 -18.26
N SER A 446 3.76 7.54 -18.23
CA SER A 446 3.04 7.89 -17.01
C SER A 446 1.55 7.91 -17.31
N SER A 447 0.74 7.49 -16.35
CA SER A 447 -0.71 7.39 -16.52
C SER A 447 -1.41 7.36 -15.18
N VAL A 448 -2.64 7.87 -15.18
CA VAL A 448 -3.56 7.68 -14.07
C VAL A 448 -4.26 6.32 -14.24
N GLN A 449 -4.39 5.59 -13.15
CA GLN A 449 -4.88 4.21 -13.11
C GLN A 449 -6.10 4.10 -12.19
N MET A 450 -7.12 3.42 -12.69
CA MET A 450 -8.35 3.10 -11.98
C MET A 450 -8.97 1.86 -12.63
N VAL A 451 -9.61 1.01 -11.84
CA VAL A 451 -10.25 -0.21 -12.35
C VAL A 451 -11.75 -0.01 -12.50
N GLY A 452 -12.27 -0.32 -13.68
CA GLY A 452 -13.72 -0.28 -13.96
C GLY A 452 -14.30 1.13 -13.94
N SER A 453 -15.58 1.21 -13.57
CA SER A 453 -16.33 2.48 -13.46
C SER A 453 -16.93 2.56 -12.06
N PRO A 454 -16.19 3.07 -11.07
CA PRO A 454 -16.64 3.09 -9.70
C PRO A 454 -17.93 3.93 -9.55
N LYS A 455 -18.83 3.45 -8.71
CA LYS A 455 -20.00 4.21 -8.29
C LYS A 455 -19.59 5.22 -7.22
N PRO A 456 -20.09 6.47 -7.29
CA PRO A 456 -19.82 7.48 -6.27
C PRO A 456 -20.51 7.12 -4.95
N GLU A 457 -20.18 7.87 -3.89
CA GLU A 457 -20.89 7.80 -2.62
C GLU A 457 -22.42 8.03 -2.81
N PRO A 458 -23.30 7.29 -2.08
CA PRO A 458 -23.03 6.27 -1.06
C PRO A 458 -22.94 4.83 -1.60
N ASN A 459 -22.86 4.63 -2.92
CA ASN A 459 -23.01 3.32 -3.56
C ASN A 459 -21.69 2.61 -3.84
N HIS A 460 -20.60 3.00 -3.18
CA HIS A 460 -19.24 2.57 -3.47
C HIS A 460 -18.86 1.18 -2.90
N GLN A 461 -19.63 0.64 -1.95
CA GLN A 461 -19.24 -0.53 -1.15
C GLN A 461 -18.90 -1.78 -1.97
N ASP A 462 -19.47 -1.92 -3.17
CA ASP A 462 -19.27 -3.07 -4.07
C ASP A 462 -18.40 -2.72 -5.31
N ASN A 463 -17.76 -1.54 -5.34
CA ASN A 463 -16.85 -1.15 -6.43
C ASN A 463 -15.66 -2.11 -6.56
N GLU A 464 -15.15 -2.32 -7.77
CA GLU A 464 -13.86 -3.02 -7.95
C GLU A 464 -12.68 -2.16 -7.54
N TRP A 465 -12.73 -0.86 -7.85
CA TRP A 465 -11.77 0.11 -7.36
C TRP A 465 -11.99 0.37 -5.86
N THR A 466 -10.90 0.30 -5.08
CA THR A 466 -10.97 0.31 -3.61
C THR A 466 -10.60 1.65 -2.98
N SER A 467 -10.43 2.71 -3.78
CA SER A 467 -9.97 4.02 -3.30
C SER A 467 -10.86 5.13 -3.84
N ASP A 468 -10.93 6.25 -3.12
CA ASP A 468 -11.47 7.52 -3.57
C ASP A 468 -10.46 8.37 -4.36
N HIS A 469 -9.21 7.91 -4.48
CA HIS A 469 -8.21 8.45 -5.40
C HIS A 469 -8.02 7.51 -6.59
N LYS A 470 -7.65 8.05 -7.75
CA LYS A 470 -6.99 7.25 -8.81
C LYS A 470 -5.50 7.16 -8.51
N ALA A 471 -4.87 6.03 -8.83
CA ALA A 471 -3.43 5.87 -8.64
C ALA A 471 -2.65 6.51 -9.80
N VAL A 472 -1.39 6.92 -9.59
CA VAL A 472 -0.51 7.35 -10.69
C VAL A 472 0.60 6.32 -10.86
N LYS A 473 0.73 5.80 -12.09
CA LYS A 473 1.75 4.83 -12.47
C LYS A 473 2.71 5.44 -13.47
N SER A 474 4.00 5.39 -13.17
CA SER A 474 5.08 5.80 -14.06
C SER A 474 6.07 4.67 -14.30
N VAL A 475 6.53 4.51 -15.54
CA VAL A 475 7.55 3.55 -15.94
C VAL A 475 8.80 4.31 -16.32
N PHE A 476 9.92 3.93 -15.71
CA PHE A 476 11.21 4.56 -15.91
C PHE A 476 12.19 3.61 -16.57
N LYS A 477 13.07 4.14 -17.43
CA LYS A 477 14.32 3.49 -17.78
C LYS A 477 15.30 3.68 -16.62
N VAL A 478 15.92 2.59 -16.18
CA VAL A 478 16.99 2.64 -15.17
C VAL A 478 18.32 2.88 -15.90
N PRO A 479 19.18 3.81 -15.43
CA PRO A 479 20.53 3.98 -15.96
C PRO A 479 21.33 2.68 -15.89
N GLY A 480 22.33 2.52 -16.76
CA GLY A 480 23.26 1.39 -16.68
C GLY A 480 24.05 1.38 -15.38
N LYS A 481 24.73 0.27 -15.09
CA LYS A 481 25.62 0.14 -13.93
C LYS A 481 26.75 1.17 -14.02
N HIS A 482 27.17 1.70 -12.86
CA HIS A 482 28.31 2.62 -12.73
C HIS A 482 29.58 1.87 -12.34
#